data_AF-A0A4Y4DNY5-F1
#
_entry.id   AF-A0A4Y4DNY5-F1
#
_cell.length_a   1.000
_cell.length_b   1.000
_cell.length_c   1.000
_cell.angle_alpha   90.00
_cell.angle_beta   90.00
_cell.angle_gamma   90.00
#
_symmetry.space_group_name_H-M   'P 1'
#
loop_
_entity.id
_entity.type
_entity.pdbx_description
1 polymer ?
#
loop_
_entity_poly.entity_id
_entity_poly.type
_entity_poly.pdbx_seq_one_letter_code
_entity_poly.pdbx_strand_id
1 'polypeptide(L)'
;MSLTNISSAQWNPTDKRYKVYEQETLLGAGEELWREAAAALMRWKVKTRSGFTIKPESTVALGARPKLSVTIGPVTIDEPIEVCDVLVSPERIGYAYKTLEGHPIDGEEAFILHKRGDKVYLIIRSLSAPAAKGEWSKRFAMLSAAQKAVRARYRQALAPQQNLSPLGKLLRSECD
;
A
#
# COMPACT_ATOMS: atom_id res chain seq x y z
N MET A 1 2.75 17.34 -10.45
CA MET A 1 3.08 17.07 -9.03
C MET A 1 2.04 16.11 -8.49
N SER A 2 2.41 15.11 -7.69
CA SER A 2 1.45 14.18 -7.09
C SER A 2 0.54 14.91 -6.09
N LEU A 3 -0.73 14.51 -6.07
CA LEU A 3 -1.76 15.00 -5.15
C LEU A 3 -1.59 14.47 -3.72
N THR A 4 -0.91 13.33 -3.55
CA THR A 4 -0.69 12.70 -2.23
C THR A 4 0.49 13.28 -1.46
N ASN A 5 1.34 14.08 -2.12
CA ASN A 5 2.45 14.85 -1.55
C ASN A 5 3.28 14.04 -0.53
N ILE A 6 4.02 13.04 -1.03
CA ILE A 6 4.72 12.07 -0.18
C ILE A 6 5.89 12.66 0.61
N SER A 7 6.34 13.88 0.29
CA SER A 7 7.36 14.59 1.07
C SER A 7 6.79 15.32 2.29
N SER A 8 5.53 15.76 2.22
CA SER A 8 4.93 16.53 3.31
C SER A 8 4.52 15.66 4.49
N ALA A 9 4.83 16.13 5.70
CA ALA A 9 4.37 15.53 6.94
C ALA A 9 2.83 15.64 7.07
N GLN A 10 2.27 16.80 6.76
CA GLN A 10 0.82 17.05 6.77
C GLN A 10 0.25 16.97 5.36
N TRP A 11 -0.96 16.44 5.21
CA TRP A 11 -1.63 16.33 3.92
C TRP A 11 -3.05 16.87 3.99
N ASN A 12 -3.26 17.99 3.29
CA ASN A 12 -4.51 18.76 3.29
C ASN A 12 -5.08 18.81 1.86
N PRO A 13 -5.61 17.71 1.33
CA PRO A 13 -6.21 17.69 -0.01
C PRO A 13 -7.45 18.59 -0.06
N THR A 14 -7.55 19.43 -1.09
CA THR A 14 -8.61 20.45 -1.22
C THR A 14 -9.65 20.10 -2.29
N ASP A 15 -9.35 19.17 -3.20
CA ASP A 15 -10.25 18.77 -4.27
C ASP A 15 -11.38 17.88 -3.73
N LYS A 16 -12.60 18.43 -3.75
CA LYS A 16 -13.82 17.79 -3.24
C LYS A 16 -14.31 16.62 -4.12
N ARG A 17 -13.75 16.44 -5.32
CA ARG A 17 -14.09 15.30 -6.20
C ARG A 17 -13.66 13.97 -5.58
N TYR A 18 -12.59 13.96 -4.80
CA TYR A 18 -12.00 12.75 -4.28
C TYR A 18 -12.50 12.42 -2.88
N LYS A 19 -12.78 11.14 -2.68
CA LYS A 19 -12.79 10.56 -1.34
C LYS A 19 -11.35 10.45 -0.86
N VAL A 20 -11.06 11.21 0.21
CA VAL A 20 -9.76 11.26 0.88
C VAL A 20 -9.68 10.13 1.92
N TYR A 21 -8.51 9.53 2.05
CA TYR A 21 -8.17 8.62 3.13
C TYR A 21 -6.69 8.72 3.46
N GLU A 22 -6.38 8.95 4.73
CA GLU A 22 -5.05 8.84 5.31
C GLU A 22 -5.11 7.87 6.49
N GLN A 23 -4.09 7.03 6.61
CA GLN A 23 -3.90 6.22 7.81
C GLN A 23 -2.42 6.07 8.10
N GLU A 24 -2.07 6.21 9.38
CA GLU A 24 -0.75 5.91 9.91
C GLU A 24 -0.81 4.64 10.76
N THR A 25 0.20 3.80 10.69
CA THR A 25 0.30 2.56 11.46
C THR A 25 1.73 2.37 11.92
N LEU A 26 1.94 2.22 13.24
CA LEU A 26 3.24 1.85 13.80
C LEU A 26 3.58 0.41 13.41
N LEU A 27 4.72 0.22 12.74
CA LEU A 27 5.23 -1.12 12.40
C LEU A 27 6.09 -1.70 13.51
N GLY A 28 6.77 -0.84 14.28
CA GLY A 28 7.71 -1.22 15.33
C GLY A 28 8.83 -0.19 15.47
N ALA A 29 10.00 -0.63 15.92
CA ALA A 29 11.17 0.22 16.09
C ALA A 29 12.47 -0.48 15.67
N GLY A 30 13.50 0.33 15.37
CA GLY A 30 14.87 -0.10 15.09
C GLY A 30 15.30 0.01 13.62
N GLU A 31 16.62 0.12 13.42
CA GLU A 31 17.22 0.29 12.09
C GLU A 31 17.04 -0.93 11.17
N GLU A 32 17.03 -2.14 11.73
CA GLU A 32 16.80 -3.35 10.93
C GLU A 32 15.39 -3.34 10.34
N LEU A 33 14.38 -3.07 11.16
CA LEU A 33 13.00 -2.95 10.70
C LEU A 33 12.87 -1.84 9.64
N TRP A 34 13.51 -0.69 9.85
CA TRP A 34 13.53 0.38 8.86
C TRP A 34 14.08 -0.09 7.51
N ARG A 35 15.26 -0.73 7.50
CA ARG A 35 15.89 -1.23 6.29
C ARG A 35 15.05 -2.29 5.57
N GLU A 36 14.53 -3.26 6.32
CA GLU A 36 13.68 -4.33 5.77
C GLU A 36 12.38 -3.78 5.19
N ALA A 37 11.70 -2.90 5.93
CA ALA A 37 10.46 -2.29 5.48
C ALA A 37 10.69 -1.40 4.26
N ALA A 38 11.77 -0.61 4.22
CA ALA A 38 12.13 0.24 3.08
C ALA A 38 12.38 -0.61 1.82
N ALA A 39 13.16 -1.68 1.93
CA ALA A 39 13.42 -2.59 0.83
C ALA A 39 12.14 -3.30 0.34
N ALA A 40 11.28 -3.72 1.28
CA ALA A 40 10.00 -4.35 0.97
C ALA A 40 9.04 -3.37 0.28
N LEU A 41 8.98 -2.12 0.74
CA LEU A 41 8.15 -1.07 0.17
C LEU A 41 8.53 -0.83 -1.30
N MET A 42 9.81 -0.63 -1.59
CA MET A 42 10.32 -0.38 -2.96
C MET A 42 10.22 -1.59 -3.90
N ARG A 43 9.88 -2.77 -3.37
CA ARG A 43 9.59 -4.01 -4.11
C ARG A 43 8.10 -4.34 -4.14
N TRP A 44 7.24 -3.34 -3.97
CA TRP A 44 5.78 -3.45 -4.02
C TRP A 44 5.15 -4.38 -2.97
N LYS A 45 5.89 -4.76 -1.91
CA LYS A 45 5.43 -5.80 -0.97
C LYS A 45 4.17 -5.41 -0.21
N VAL A 46 3.90 -4.11 -0.01
CA VAL A 46 2.61 -3.64 0.55
C VAL A 46 1.44 -4.15 -0.29
N LYS A 47 1.53 -4.02 -1.62
CA LYS A 47 0.52 -4.50 -2.57
C LYS A 47 0.55 -6.01 -2.68
N THR A 48 1.72 -6.61 -2.95
CA THR A 48 1.78 -8.02 -3.29
C THR A 48 1.45 -8.93 -2.10
N ARG A 49 1.85 -8.56 -0.88
CA ARG A 49 1.45 -9.29 0.34
C ARG A 49 -0.04 -9.09 0.69
N SER A 50 -0.72 -8.17 0.02
CA SER A 50 -2.16 -7.93 0.16
C SER A 50 -2.99 -8.61 -0.93
N GLY A 51 -2.40 -9.54 -1.69
CA GLY A 51 -3.09 -10.34 -2.70
C GLY A 51 -3.04 -9.78 -4.12
N PHE A 52 -2.26 -8.73 -4.35
CA PHE A 52 -2.04 -8.20 -5.70
C PHE A 52 -0.86 -8.92 -6.37
N THR A 53 -0.90 -8.99 -7.69
CA THR A 53 0.27 -9.28 -8.52
C THR A 53 0.65 -8.03 -9.31
N ILE A 54 1.91 -7.94 -9.72
CA ILE A 54 2.42 -6.80 -10.50
C ILE A 54 3.10 -7.33 -11.76
N LYS A 55 2.82 -6.71 -12.91
CA LYS A 55 3.43 -7.07 -14.19
C LYS A 55 3.89 -5.81 -14.96
N PRO A 56 5.14 -5.77 -15.47
CA PRO A 56 6.22 -6.71 -15.17
C PRO A 56 6.65 -6.63 -13.69
N GLU A 57 7.30 -7.68 -13.18
CA GLU A 57 7.92 -7.62 -11.87
C GLU A 57 9.14 -6.69 -11.92
N SER A 58 9.08 -5.59 -11.18
CA SER A 58 10.18 -4.62 -11.10
C SER A 58 10.21 -3.95 -9.73
N THR A 59 11.31 -3.28 -9.41
CA THR A 59 11.30 -2.29 -8.32
C THR A 59 10.50 -1.06 -8.73
N VAL A 60 10.02 -0.31 -7.74
CA VAL A 60 9.38 0.99 -7.93
C VAL A 60 10.38 1.94 -8.59
N ALA A 61 9.95 2.61 -9.66
CA ALA A 61 10.70 3.66 -10.34
C ALA A 61 9.73 4.74 -10.83
N LEU A 62 10.14 6.01 -10.75
CA LEU A 62 9.34 7.14 -11.23
C LEU A 62 9.01 6.97 -12.72
N GLY A 63 7.75 7.19 -13.10
CA GLY A 63 7.27 6.99 -14.46
C GLY A 63 7.03 5.54 -14.86
N ALA A 64 7.33 4.56 -14.01
CA ALA A 64 7.03 3.16 -14.30
C ALA A 64 5.51 2.94 -14.43
N ARG A 65 5.12 2.14 -15.42
CA ARG A 65 3.71 1.84 -15.73
C ARG A 65 3.35 0.37 -15.63
N PRO A 66 3.49 -0.25 -14.44
CA PRO A 66 3.09 -1.64 -14.28
C PRO A 66 1.57 -1.78 -14.27
N LYS A 67 1.11 -3.01 -14.45
CA LYS A 67 -0.27 -3.43 -14.22
C LYS A 67 -0.35 -4.17 -12.89
N LEU A 68 -1.18 -3.67 -11.98
CA LEU A 68 -1.56 -4.38 -10.76
C LEU A 68 -2.78 -5.26 -11.07
N SER A 69 -2.82 -6.47 -10.53
CA SER A 69 -3.97 -7.37 -10.70
C SER A 69 -4.35 -7.99 -9.37
N VAL A 70 -5.65 -8.06 -9.07
CA VAL A 70 -6.19 -8.75 -7.90
C VAL A 70 -7.33 -9.67 -8.30
N THR A 71 -7.35 -10.87 -7.75
CA THR A 71 -8.42 -11.86 -7.98
C THR A 71 -9.30 -11.94 -6.74
N ILE A 72 -10.61 -11.70 -6.94
CA ILE A 72 -11.64 -11.76 -5.90
C ILE A 72 -12.68 -12.77 -6.35
N GLY A 73 -12.62 -13.99 -5.79
CA GLY A 73 -13.44 -15.11 -6.27
C GLY A 73 -13.15 -15.43 -7.74
N PRO A 74 -14.16 -15.53 -8.61
CA PRO A 74 -13.97 -15.84 -10.03
C PRO A 74 -13.55 -14.62 -10.88
N VAL A 75 -13.46 -13.42 -10.30
CA VAL A 75 -13.22 -12.17 -11.04
C VAL A 75 -11.78 -11.70 -10.81
N THR A 76 -11.08 -11.40 -11.90
CA THR A 76 -9.79 -10.68 -11.86
C THR A 76 -9.99 -9.25 -12.30
N ILE A 77 -9.44 -8.31 -11.53
CA ILE A 77 -9.46 -6.88 -11.80
C ILE A 77 -8.03 -6.46 -12.09
N ASP A 78 -7.85 -5.82 -13.23
CA ASP A 78 -6.59 -5.21 -13.65
C ASP A 78 -6.66 -3.70 -13.42
N GLU A 79 -5.60 -3.16 -12.82
CA GLU A 79 -5.40 -1.76 -12.49
C GLU A 79 -4.09 -1.29 -13.16
N PRO A 80 -4.17 -0.71 -14.38
CA PRO A 80 -3.02 -0.04 -14.96
C PRO A 80 -2.71 1.22 -14.17
N ILE A 81 -1.44 1.41 -13.81
CA ILE A 81 -1.00 2.54 -12.98
C ILE A 81 0.22 3.23 -13.57
N GLU A 82 0.50 4.44 -13.10
CA GLU A 82 1.77 5.14 -13.35
C GLU A 82 2.32 5.66 -12.03
N VAL A 83 3.57 5.30 -11.71
CA VAL A 83 4.29 5.86 -10.56
C VAL A 83 4.57 7.34 -10.83
N CYS A 84 3.93 8.22 -10.06
CA CYS A 84 3.97 9.67 -10.27
C CYS A 84 4.84 10.41 -9.25
N ASP A 85 5.28 9.74 -8.19
CA ASP A 85 6.19 10.31 -7.20
C ASP A 85 7.02 9.19 -6.53
N VAL A 86 8.28 9.49 -6.21
CA VAL A 86 9.19 8.61 -5.46
C VAL A 86 10.07 9.47 -4.58
N LEU A 87 10.14 9.11 -3.30
CA LEU A 87 10.96 9.78 -2.29
C LEU A 87 11.86 8.76 -1.62
N VAL A 88 13.14 9.08 -1.54
CA VAL A 88 14.12 8.31 -0.75
C VAL A 88 14.92 9.31 0.07
N SER A 89 14.72 9.30 1.38
CA SER A 89 15.48 10.07 2.35
C SER A 89 15.79 9.22 3.59
N PRO A 90 16.74 9.66 4.45
CA PRO A 90 17.14 8.89 5.64
C PRO A 90 15.98 8.56 6.60
N GLU A 91 14.98 9.43 6.67
CA GLU A 91 13.86 9.29 7.61
C GLU A 91 12.51 9.07 6.91
N ARG A 92 12.46 9.20 5.58
CA ARG A 92 11.21 9.05 4.83
C ARG A 92 11.47 8.44 3.46
N ILE A 93 10.78 7.32 3.18
CA ILE A 93 10.85 6.65 1.89
C ILE A 93 9.44 6.34 1.43
N GLY A 94 9.15 6.49 0.14
CA GLY A 94 7.81 6.20 -0.36
C GLY A 94 7.66 6.39 -1.85
N TYR A 95 6.49 6.02 -2.32
CA TYR A 95 6.07 6.28 -3.69
C TYR A 95 4.58 6.56 -3.76
N ALA A 96 4.19 7.28 -4.80
CA ALA A 96 2.80 7.46 -5.20
C ALA A 96 2.62 6.94 -6.61
N TYR A 97 1.44 6.39 -6.88
CA TYR A 97 1.01 6.11 -8.23
C TYR A 97 -0.39 6.66 -8.46
N LYS A 98 -0.71 6.93 -9.72
CA LYS A 98 -2.07 7.25 -10.18
C LYS A 98 -2.64 6.10 -10.99
N THR A 99 -3.96 5.93 -10.95
CA THR A 99 -4.63 4.99 -11.85
C THR A 99 -4.68 5.57 -13.26
N LEU A 100 -4.55 4.69 -14.26
CA LEU A 100 -4.72 5.03 -15.68
C LEU A 100 -6.09 4.56 -16.18
N GLU A 101 -6.47 5.01 -17.38
CA GLU A 101 -7.68 4.52 -18.03
C GLU A 101 -7.67 2.98 -18.14
N GLY A 102 -8.84 2.36 -17.92
CA GLY A 102 -8.99 0.91 -17.84
C GLY A 102 -9.40 0.40 -16.45
N HIS A 103 -9.46 1.28 -15.44
CA HIS A 103 -9.90 0.96 -14.08
C HIS A 103 -11.12 1.81 -13.66
N PRO A 104 -12.09 1.24 -12.91
CA PRO A 104 -13.30 1.96 -12.45
C PRO A 104 -13.05 3.05 -11.40
N ILE A 105 -11.85 3.13 -10.84
CA ILE A 105 -11.44 4.15 -9.87
C ILE A 105 -10.39 5.05 -10.52
N ASP A 106 -10.66 6.35 -10.50
CA ASP A 106 -9.71 7.42 -10.83
C ASP A 106 -9.13 7.97 -9.52
N GLY A 107 -7.81 8.07 -9.40
CA GLY A 107 -7.20 8.50 -8.16
C GLY A 107 -5.69 8.31 -8.06
N GLU A 108 -5.16 8.69 -6.90
CA GLU A 108 -3.78 8.48 -6.51
C GLU A 108 -3.71 7.71 -5.19
N GLU A 109 -2.73 6.83 -5.07
CA GLU A 109 -2.41 6.15 -3.81
C GLU A 109 -0.91 6.22 -3.54
N ALA A 110 -0.56 6.51 -2.29
CA ALA A 110 0.81 6.59 -1.83
C ALA A 110 1.05 5.70 -0.63
N PHE A 111 2.25 5.13 -0.61
CA PHE A 111 2.77 4.30 0.46
C PHE A 111 4.08 4.90 0.94
N ILE A 112 4.11 5.27 2.21
CA ILE A 112 5.19 6.06 2.80
C ILE A 112 5.63 5.37 4.08
N LEU A 113 6.92 5.11 4.21
CA LEU A 113 7.54 4.83 5.50
C LEU A 113 8.13 6.11 6.06
N HIS A 114 7.91 6.32 7.35
CA HIS A 114 8.43 7.46 8.10
C HIS A 114 9.05 6.96 9.40
N LYS A 115 10.31 7.29 9.61
CA LYS A 115 11.05 7.04 10.84
C LYS A 115 10.96 8.27 11.74
N ARG A 116 10.53 8.08 13.00
CA ARG A 116 10.48 9.14 14.03
C ARG A 116 11.22 8.65 15.26
N GLY A 117 12.46 9.08 15.43
CA GLY A 117 13.37 8.44 16.40
C GLY A 117 13.64 7.00 16.00
N ASP A 118 13.43 6.05 16.91
CA ASP A 118 13.56 4.62 16.60
C ASP A 118 12.33 4.02 15.91
N LYS A 119 11.18 4.70 15.94
CA LYS A 119 9.89 4.15 15.52
C LYS A 119 9.70 4.25 14.01
N VAL A 120 9.21 3.17 13.41
CA VAL A 120 8.92 3.08 11.99
C VAL A 120 7.41 3.03 11.76
N TYR A 121 6.90 3.96 10.96
CA TYR A 121 5.49 4.10 10.64
C TYR A 121 5.25 3.85 9.16
N LEU A 122 4.19 3.11 8.82
CA LEU A 122 3.60 3.07 7.49
C LEU A 122 2.45 4.08 7.42
N ILE A 123 2.52 5.00 6.48
CA ILE A 123 1.49 5.97 6.16
C ILE A 123 0.95 5.64 4.77
N ILE A 124 -0.36 5.52 4.67
CA ILE A 124 -1.07 5.30 3.40
C ILE A 124 -1.95 6.51 3.15
N ARG A 125 -1.78 7.13 1.99
CA ARG A 125 -2.61 8.24 1.52
C ARG A 125 -3.29 7.82 0.23
N SER A 126 -4.58 8.12 0.10
CA SER A 126 -5.29 7.85 -1.15
C SER A 126 -6.37 8.87 -1.43
N LEU A 127 -6.47 9.23 -2.71
CA LEU A 127 -7.56 9.99 -3.31
C LEU A 127 -8.24 9.05 -4.28
N SER A 128 -9.56 8.95 -4.20
CA SER A 128 -10.32 8.05 -5.08
C SER A 128 -11.64 8.67 -5.47
N ALA A 129 -11.97 8.61 -6.75
CA ALA A 129 -13.22 9.03 -7.32
C ALA A 129 -13.70 7.97 -8.33
N PRO A 130 -15.01 7.91 -8.63
CA PRO A 130 -15.48 7.13 -9.77
C PRO A 130 -14.82 7.62 -11.07
N ALA A 131 -14.40 6.68 -11.93
CA ALA A 131 -13.94 7.02 -13.26
C ALA A 131 -15.09 7.62 -14.10
N ALA A 132 -14.80 8.64 -14.90
CA ALA A 132 -15.81 9.48 -15.56
C ALA A 132 -16.50 8.86 -16.79
N LYS A 133 -16.07 7.67 -17.28
CA LYS A 133 -16.59 7.07 -18.53
C LYS A 133 -16.96 5.59 -18.40
N GLY A 134 -18.12 5.23 -18.96
CA GLY A 134 -18.49 3.87 -19.39
C GLY A 134 -19.35 3.03 -18.44
N GLU A 135 -19.71 1.82 -18.90
CA GLU A 135 -20.51 0.79 -18.20
C GLU A 135 -19.94 0.34 -16.83
N TRP A 136 -18.76 0.85 -16.46
CA TRP A 136 -18.04 0.60 -15.21
C TRP A 136 -18.63 1.28 -13.98
N SER A 137 -19.49 2.32 -14.14
CA SER A 137 -20.11 3.03 -13.01
C SER A 137 -20.95 2.11 -12.10
N LYS A 138 -21.58 1.08 -12.67
CA LYS A 138 -22.36 0.07 -11.92
C LYS A 138 -21.49 -0.90 -11.11
N ARG A 139 -20.21 -1.10 -11.48
CA ARG A 139 -19.26 -1.98 -10.78
C ARG A 139 -18.54 -1.28 -9.61
N PHE A 140 -18.59 0.05 -9.55
CA PHE A 140 -17.95 0.88 -8.50
C PHE A 140 -18.50 0.60 -7.09
N ALA A 141 -19.81 0.35 -6.97
CA ALA A 141 -20.44 0.06 -5.68
C ALA A 141 -19.91 -1.26 -5.06
N MET A 142 -19.71 -2.29 -5.88
CA MET A 142 -19.15 -3.58 -5.46
C MET A 142 -17.66 -3.45 -5.07
N LEU A 143 -16.91 -2.58 -5.76
CA LEU A 143 -15.49 -2.33 -5.49
C LEU A 143 -15.24 -1.47 -4.25
N SER A 144 -16.18 -0.61 -3.86
CA SER A 144 -16.08 0.23 -2.66
C SER A 144 -16.00 -0.58 -1.36
N ALA A 145 -16.62 -1.77 -1.31
CA ALA A 145 -16.48 -2.71 -0.20
C ALA A 145 -15.11 -3.43 -0.24
N ALA A 146 -14.64 -3.79 -1.45
CA ALA A 146 -13.32 -4.39 -1.65
C ALA A 146 -12.17 -3.45 -1.24
N GLN A 147 -12.30 -2.14 -1.46
CA GLN A 147 -11.32 -1.15 -0.99
C GLN A 147 -11.11 -1.19 0.52
N LYS A 148 -12.19 -1.32 1.32
CA LYS A 148 -12.08 -1.43 2.78
C LYS A 148 -11.34 -2.71 3.19
N ALA A 149 -11.65 -3.83 2.55
CA ALA A 149 -11.01 -5.12 2.84
C ALA A 149 -9.54 -5.14 2.42
N VAL A 150 -9.19 -4.52 1.30
CA VAL A 150 -7.79 -4.38 0.84
C VAL A 150 -6.99 -3.48 1.78
N ARG A 151 -7.54 -2.33 2.20
CA ARG A 151 -6.89 -1.43 3.16
C ARG A 151 -6.64 -2.08 4.51
N ALA A 152 -7.55 -2.94 4.96
CA ALA A 152 -7.34 -3.73 6.17
C ALA A 152 -6.12 -4.66 6.08
N ARG A 153 -5.81 -5.20 4.88
CA ARG A 153 -4.65 -6.07 4.62
C ARG A 153 -3.33 -5.29 4.58
N TYR A 154 -3.33 -4.04 4.12
CA TYR A 154 -2.11 -3.21 4.14
C TYR A 154 -1.54 -3.02 5.55
N ARG A 155 -2.40 -2.99 6.57
CA ARG A 155 -1.98 -2.94 7.98
C ARG A 155 -1.05 -4.09 8.36
N GLN A 156 -1.29 -5.27 7.80
CA GLN A 156 -0.55 -6.49 8.12
C GLN A 156 0.64 -6.72 7.16
N ALA A 157 0.66 -6.06 6.01
CA ALA A 157 1.61 -6.37 4.93
C ALA A 157 3.08 -6.03 5.26
N LEU A 158 3.32 -4.99 6.07
CA LEU A 158 4.68 -4.57 6.50
C LEU A 158 4.94 -4.72 7.99
N ALA A 159 4.01 -5.28 8.77
CA ALA A 159 4.31 -5.64 10.14
C ALA A 159 5.45 -6.68 10.13
N PRO A 160 6.47 -6.54 11.01
CA PRO A 160 7.50 -7.55 11.13
C PRO A 160 6.84 -8.91 11.40
N GLN A 161 7.28 -9.95 10.67
CA GLN A 161 6.85 -11.32 10.90
C GLN A 161 7.48 -11.86 12.20
N GLN A 162 7.21 -11.22 13.32
CA GLN A 162 7.47 -11.79 14.64
C GLN A 162 6.12 -12.01 15.31
N ASN A 163 5.67 -13.27 15.26
CA ASN A 163 4.57 -13.93 16.00
C ASN A 163 3.60 -14.73 15.10
N LEU A 164 4.13 -15.69 14.35
CA LEU A 164 3.53 -17.03 14.33
C LEU A 164 4.50 -17.95 15.06
N SER A 165 4.63 -17.75 16.37
CA SER A 165 5.00 -18.85 17.25
C SER A 165 3.81 -19.82 17.25
N PRO A 166 3.96 -21.08 16.81
CA PRO A 166 2.99 -22.08 17.18
C PRO A 166 3.04 -22.21 18.70
N LEU A 167 1.88 -22.01 19.32
CA LEU A 167 1.52 -22.32 20.70
C LEU A 167 2.51 -23.27 21.39
N GLY A 168 2.91 -22.88 22.59
CA GLY A 168 3.72 -23.69 23.48
C GLY A 168 3.28 -25.14 23.52
N LYS A 169 4.20 -26.03 23.12
CA LYS A 169 4.50 -27.20 23.95
C LYS A 169 5.35 -26.65 25.09
N LEU A 170 4.76 -26.34 26.26
CA LEU A 170 4.76 -27.28 27.39
C LEU A 170 6.12 -28.00 27.44
N LEU A 171 7.13 -27.37 28.04
CA LEU A 171 7.51 -27.57 29.44
C LEU A 171 7.52 -29.04 29.87
N ARG A 172 8.73 -29.43 30.29
CA ARG A 172 9.19 -30.62 31.05
C ARG A 172 9.80 -31.70 30.15
N SER A 173 11.11 -31.96 30.27
CA SER A 173 11.77 -32.56 31.45
C SER A 173 11.25 -33.97 31.69
N GLU A 174 11.72 -34.90 30.88
CA GLU A 174 12.06 -36.27 31.29
C GLU A 174 13.61 -36.24 31.23
N CYS A 175 14.35 -36.23 32.36
CA CYS A 175 14.68 -37.42 33.15
C CYS A 175 14.87 -38.64 32.25
N ASP A 176 16.07 -38.82 31.70
CA ASP A 176 17.06 -39.80 32.18
C ASP A 176 18.44 -39.52 31.57
#